data_AF-A0A6G3UJQ0-F1
#
_entry.id   AF-A0A6G3UJQ0-F1
#
_cell.length_a   1.000
_cell.length_b   1.000
_cell.length_c   1.000
_cell.angle_alpha   90.00
_cell.angle_beta   90.00
_cell.angle_gamma   90.00
#
_symmetry.space_group_name_H-M   'P 1'
#
loop_
_entity.id
_entity.type
_entity.pdbx_description
1 polymer ?
#
loop_
_entity_poly.entity_id
_entity_poly.type
_entity_poly.pdbx_seq_one_letter_code
_entity_poly.pdbx_strand_id
1 'polypeptide(L)'
;MSDVTDGAKSEQASSAEPSTEPSAAEPEGSTDAGTDSGTDGTEGKNKKKNSRPFWKELPLLIGIALVLALLIKTFLVQAFSIPSDSMQNTLQRGDRVLVDKLTPWFGSEPERGEVVVFHDPDGWLRDEPTPKPNAVQKFLSFVGLMPSAEEKDLIKRTIAVAGDTVECKKGGPVRVNGKALDEPYIFEGNSACDDMPFGPFKVPDGKIWVMGDHRQDSSDSRYHTSDVNKGFVPVSQVVGRAVVIAWPVNRWSVLSVPDTFDQPGISAAAGAAPGVLGVAGALPFVIRRRRRLTSGRTAG
;
A
#
# COMPACT_ATOMS: atom_id res chain seq x y z
N MET A 1 -5.79 63.34 24.75
CA MET A 1 -7.01 64.15 24.90
C MET A 1 -8.18 63.32 24.37
N SER A 2 -9.20 63.08 25.23
CA SER A 2 -10.65 63.12 24.94
C SER A 2 -11.23 62.16 23.87
N ASP A 3 -12.31 61.38 24.05
CA ASP A 3 -13.33 61.16 25.12
C ASP A 3 -13.62 59.62 25.18
N VAL A 4 -14.04 58.90 26.24
CA VAL A 4 -15.05 59.00 27.32
C VAL A 4 -16.51 58.68 26.91
N THR A 5 -17.16 57.85 27.75
CA THR A 5 -18.51 57.22 27.69
C THR A 5 -18.68 56.00 26.76
N ASP A 6 -19.50 54.97 27.09
CA ASP A 6 -19.78 54.30 28.39
C ASP A 6 -20.40 52.89 28.16
N GLY A 7 -20.80 52.16 29.23
CA GLY A 7 -21.68 50.98 29.10
C GLY A 7 -21.52 49.83 30.10
N ALA A 8 -21.69 50.06 31.40
CA ALA A 8 -22.08 48.99 32.36
C ALA A 8 -23.63 48.79 32.35
N LYS A 9 -24.30 47.79 32.94
CA LYS A 9 -23.98 46.84 34.03
C LYS A 9 -25.10 45.77 34.17
N SER A 10 -24.75 44.51 34.52
CA SER A 10 -25.53 43.54 35.36
C SER A 10 -26.99 43.13 34.95
N GLU A 11 -27.68 42.08 35.45
CA GLU A 11 -27.65 41.30 36.71
C GLU A 11 -28.07 39.79 36.57
N GLN A 12 -27.60 38.96 37.53
CA GLN A 12 -28.23 37.82 38.27
C GLN A 12 -29.19 36.82 37.55
N ALA A 13 -29.10 35.48 37.63
CA ALA A 13 -28.72 34.48 38.66
C ALA A 13 -29.84 34.08 39.67
N SER A 14 -30.27 32.79 39.66
CA SER A 14 -31.02 32.01 40.69
C SER A 14 -31.72 30.78 40.03
N SER A 15 -31.94 29.57 40.57
CA SER A 15 -31.35 28.73 41.66
C SER A 15 -31.90 27.28 41.53
N ALA A 16 -31.19 26.27 42.08
CA ALA A 16 -31.66 25.04 42.82
C ALA A 16 -32.96 24.27 42.44
N GLU A 17 -33.14 22.94 42.61
CA GLU A 17 -32.29 21.73 42.79
C GLU A 17 -33.21 20.44 42.62
N PRO A 18 -32.88 19.17 43.02
CA PRO A 18 -33.35 17.96 42.29
C PRO A 18 -34.55 17.19 42.89
N SER A 19 -34.93 16.06 42.27
CA SER A 19 -35.88 15.07 42.83
C SER A 19 -35.61 13.64 42.30
N THR A 20 -36.06 12.62 43.06
CA THR A 20 -35.54 11.24 43.08
C THR A 20 -36.46 10.19 42.44
N GLU A 21 -35.91 9.02 42.06
CA GLU A 21 -36.64 7.75 41.81
C GLU A 21 -37.20 7.16 43.16
N PRO A 22 -37.74 5.90 43.22
CA PRO A 22 -38.31 4.99 42.21
C PRO A 22 -39.73 4.48 42.60
N SER A 23 -40.35 3.61 41.80
CA SER A 23 -41.44 2.73 42.29
C SER A 23 -41.57 1.44 41.46
N ALA A 24 -41.86 0.33 42.14
CA ALA A 24 -42.07 -1.00 41.56
C ALA A 24 -43.34 -1.64 42.13
N ALA A 25 -44.12 -2.32 41.29
CA ALA A 25 -45.05 -3.40 41.66
C ALA A 25 -45.77 -3.96 40.42
N GLU A 26 -45.73 -5.29 40.23
CA GLU A 26 -46.85 -6.04 39.62
C GLU A 26 -47.92 -6.25 40.71
N PRO A 27 -49.18 -6.69 40.43
CA PRO A 27 -49.39 -8.15 40.24
C PRO A 27 -50.66 -8.59 39.45
N GLU A 28 -50.71 -9.91 39.12
CA GLU A 28 -51.89 -10.77 38.80
C GLU A 28 -52.78 -10.40 37.57
N GLY A 29 -53.54 -11.29 36.94
CA GLY A 29 -53.83 -12.73 37.13
C GLY A 29 -54.95 -13.21 36.18
N SER A 30 -55.43 -14.46 36.32
CA SER A 30 -56.41 -15.19 35.48
C SER A 30 -55.91 -15.61 34.08
N THR A 31 -55.74 -16.89 33.71
CA THR A 31 -56.63 -18.07 33.66
C THR A 31 -57.72 -18.01 32.57
N ASP A 32 -57.52 -18.80 31.50
CA ASP A 32 -58.60 -19.60 30.93
C ASP A 32 -58.05 -20.98 30.50
N ALA A 33 -58.89 -22.01 30.58
CA ALA A 33 -58.52 -23.41 30.37
C ALA A 33 -59.42 -24.05 29.31
N GLY A 34 -58.91 -24.16 28.08
CA GLY A 34 -59.56 -24.85 26.97
C GLY A 34 -58.99 -26.25 26.76
N THR A 35 -59.68 -27.27 27.27
CA THR A 35 -59.39 -28.69 26.97
C THR A 35 -59.99 -29.07 25.63
N ASP A 36 -59.20 -29.68 24.74
CA ASP A 36 -59.71 -30.68 23.78
C ASP A 36 -58.67 -31.79 23.57
N SER A 37 -59.14 -32.97 23.15
CA SER A 37 -58.46 -34.25 23.36
C SER A 37 -58.57 -35.22 22.17
N GLY A 38 -57.45 -35.86 21.83
CA GLY A 38 -57.36 -36.91 20.80
C GLY A 38 -57.13 -36.37 19.37
N THR A 39 -56.55 -37.14 18.43
CA THR A 39 -56.07 -38.53 18.49
C THR A 39 -54.95 -38.73 17.46
N ASP A 40 -54.16 -39.80 17.64
CA ASP A 40 -53.38 -40.53 16.62
C ASP A 40 -52.13 -39.89 15.97
N GLY A 41 -50.97 -40.34 16.46
CA GLY A 41 -50.17 -41.30 15.68
C GLY A 41 -49.79 -40.95 14.23
N THR A 42 -48.70 -40.20 14.05
CA THR A 42 -47.77 -40.49 12.93
C THR A 42 -46.33 -40.20 13.36
N GLU A 43 -45.48 -41.23 13.31
CA GLU A 43 -44.04 -41.12 13.60
C GLU A 43 -43.28 -40.34 12.50
N GLY A 44 -43.47 -39.02 12.48
CA GLY A 44 -42.61 -38.11 11.74
C GLY A 44 -41.22 -38.07 12.37
N LYS A 45 -40.36 -39.04 12.02
CA LYS A 45 -38.98 -39.21 12.53
C LYS A 45 -38.29 -37.86 12.70
N ASN A 46 -38.19 -37.44 13.95
CA ASN A 46 -37.54 -36.21 14.35
C ASN A 46 -36.03 -36.38 14.06
N LYS A 47 -35.61 -36.06 12.83
CA LYS A 47 -34.21 -36.04 12.44
C LYS A 47 -33.55 -34.98 13.31
N LYS A 48 -32.97 -35.42 14.44
CA LYS A 48 -31.97 -34.67 15.19
C LYS A 48 -30.89 -34.26 14.19
N LYS A 49 -31.05 -33.07 13.64
CA LYS A 49 -30.02 -32.39 12.87
C LYS A 49 -28.90 -32.25 13.89
N ASN A 50 -27.85 -33.06 13.73
CA ASN A 50 -26.68 -32.99 14.59
C ASN A 50 -26.07 -31.61 14.41
N SER A 51 -26.56 -30.67 15.23
CA SER A 51 -25.87 -29.44 15.56
C SER A 51 -24.54 -29.90 16.14
N ARG A 52 -23.51 -29.91 15.28
CA ARG A 52 -22.15 -30.02 15.77
C ARG A 52 -22.02 -28.91 16.81
N PRO A 53 -21.63 -29.24 18.05
CA PRO A 53 -21.71 -28.26 19.12
C PRO A 53 -20.91 -27.03 18.68
N PHE A 54 -21.57 -25.87 18.66
CA PHE A 54 -21.05 -24.60 18.15
C PHE A 54 -19.63 -24.32 18.67
N TRP A 55 -19.38 -24.67 19.93
CA TRP A 55 -18.10 -24.65 20.65
C TRP A 55 -16.97 -25.53 20.08
N LYS A 56 -17.23 -26.46 19.15
CA LYS A 56 -16.21 -27.23 18.41
C LYS A 56 -15.92 -26.66 17.02
N GLU A 57 -16.89 -26.01 16.38
CA GLU A 57 -16.65 -25.33 15.10
C GLU A 57 -16.06 -23.93 15.31
N LEU A 58 -16.38 -23.26 16.43
CA LEU A 58 -15.82 -21.95 16.78
C LEU A 58 -14.27 -21.94 16.87
N PRO A 59 -13.57 -22.86 17.57
CA PRO A 59 -12.11 -22.91 17.56
C PRO A 59 -11.51 -23.22 16.19
N LEU A 60 -12.19 -24.00 15.35
CA LEU A 60 -11.74 -24.30 13.99
C LEU A 60 -11.87 -23.07 13.08
N LEU A 61 -12.99 -22.34 13.16
CA LEU A 61 -13.21 -21.10 12.43
C LEU A 61 -12.25 -20.00 12.89
N ILE A 62 -12.01 -19.87 14.20
CA ILE A 62 -10.99 -18.98 14.75
C ILE A 62 -9.60 -19.38 14.25
N GLY A 63 -9.27 -20.68 14.24
CA GLY A 63 -8.01 -21.19 13.71
C GLY A 63 -7.81 -20.86 12.23
N ILE A 64 -8.83 -21.08 11.39
CA ILE A 64 -8.81 -20.72 9.96
C ILE A 64 -8.68 -19.20 9.79
N ALA A 65 -9.43 -18.40 10.55
CA ALA A 65 -9.34 -16.94 10.51
C ALA A 65 -7.95 -16.43 10.95
N LEU A 66 -7.34 -17.03 11.97
CA LEU A 66 -5.97 -16.71 12.39
C LEU A 66 -4.93 -17.12 11.34
N VAL A 67 -5.08 -18.27 10.69
CA VAL A 67 -4.19 -18.69 9.58
C VAL A 67 -4.35 -17.77 8.37
N LEU A 68 -5.57 -17.40 7.99
CA LEU A 68 -5.82 -16.45 6.90
C LEU A 68 -5.28 -15.05 7.25
N ALA A 69 -5.51 -14.57 8.47
CA ALA A 69 -4.95 -13.30 8.96
C ALA A 69 -3.41 -13.34 9.02
N LEU A 70 -2.81 -14.49 9.35
CA LEU A 70 -1.36 -14.68 9.29
C LEU A 70 -0.87 -14.63 7.84
N LEU A 71 -1.51 -15.33 6.89
CA LEU A 71 -1.13 -15.33 5.47
C LEU A 71 -1.28 -13.94 4.83
N ILE A 72 -2.39 -13.24 5.08
CA ILE A 72 -2.59 -11.84 4.68
C ILE A 72 -1.52 -10.97 5.34
N LYS A 73 -1.28 -11.20 6.63
CA LYS A 73 -0.22 -10.68 7.48
C LYS A 73 1.17 -10.71 6.82
N THR A 74 1.60 -11.90 6.41
CA THR A 74 2.97 -12.19 6.00
C THR A 74 3.24 -11.89 4.53
N PHE A 75 2.22 -11.98 3.67
CA PHE A 75 2.40 -11.91 2.21
C PHE A 75 1.71 -10.72 1.54
N LEU A 76 0.56 -10.23 2.04
CA LEU A 76 -0.28 -9.30 1.26
C LEU A 76 -0.02 -7.82 1.51
N VAL A 77 -0.22 -7.33 2.74
CA VAL A 77 -0.21 -5.88 3.00
C VAL A 77 0.47 -5.53 4.32
N GLN A 78 1.41 -4.58 4.27
CA GLN A 78 2.02 -3.97 5.46
C GLN A 78 1.63 -2.50 5.58
N ALA A 79 1.27 -2.07 6.79
CA ALA A 79 0.97 -0.67 7.08
C ALA A 79 2.22 0.06 7.63
N PHE A 80 2.58 1.17 7.00
CA PHE A 80 3.70 2.04 7.41
C PHE A 80 3.18 3.40 7.87
N SER A 81 3.83 4.00 8.88
CA SER A 81 3.55 5.37 9.31
C SER A 81 4.54 6.32 8.64
N ILE A 82 4.10 7.49 8.18
CA ILE A 82 4.97 8.49 7.57
C ILE A 82 5.54 9.44 8.65
N PRO A 83 6.86 9.43 8.93
CA PRO A 83 7.44 10.25 10.01
C PRO A 83 7.99 11.60 9.53
N SER A 84 8.25 11.75 8.22
CA SER A 84 8.98 12.87 7.62
C SER A 84 8.12 13.68 6.64
N ASP A 85 8.56 14.91 6.37
CA ASP A 85 7.91 15.83 5.44
C ASP A 85 8.39 15.70 3.97
N SER A 86 9.40 14.86 3.72
CA SER A 86 10.06 14.70 2.41
C SER A 86 9.17 14.23 1.24
N MET A 87 7.92 13.84 1.52
CA MET A 87 6.90 13.43 0.56
C MET A 87 5.63 14.31 0.61
N GLN A 88 5.67 15.47 1.27
CA GLN A 88 4.54 16.41 1.36
C GLN A 88 3.97 16.78 -0.02
N ASN A 89 2.73 17.27 0.00
CA ASN A 89 1.78 17.30 -1.12
C ASN A 89 1.17 15.91 -1.43
N THR A 90 1.98 14.85 -1.55
CA THR A 90 1.48 13.47 -1.71
C THR A 90 1.15 12.82 -0.36
N LEU A 91 2.13 12.73 0.54
CA LEU A 91 2.05 12.11 1.87
C LEU A 91 2.35 13.12 2.96
N GLN A 92 1.51 13.18 3.98
CA GLN A 92 1.68 14.08 5.12
C GLN A 92 2.22 13.31 6.33
N ARG A 93 2.89 14.04 7.22
CA ARG A 93 3.37 13.50 8.49
C ARG A 93 2.21 12.90 9.31
N GLY A 94 2.36 11.66 9.76
CA GLY A 94 1.33 10.93 10.50
C GLY A 94 0.35 10.13 9.65
N ASP A 95 0.45 10.19 8.32
CA ASP A 95 -0.28 9.27 7.43
C ASP A 95 0.08 7.82 7.72
N ARG A 96 -0.85 6.91 7.43
CA ARG A 96 -0.57 5.47 7.35
C ARG A 96 -0.83 4.98 5.93
N VAL A 97 0.21 4.46 5.28
CA VAL A 97 0.12 3.92 3.92
C VAL A 97 0.08 2.39 3.96
N LEU A 98 -0.71 1.81 3.06
CA LEU A 98 -0.71 0.38 2.77
C LEU A 98 0.28 0.10 1.65
N VAL A 99 1.20 -0.82 1.91
CA VAL A 99 2.23 -1.26 0.98
C VAL A 99 1.91 -2.68 0.49
N ASP A 100 1.84 -2.82 -0.82
CA ASP A 100 1.75 -4.09 -1.52
C ASP A 100 3.12 -4.77 -1.53
N LYS A 101 3.20 -5.93 -0.87
CA LYS A 101 4.41 -6.76 -0.79
C LYS A 101 4.34 -8.02 -1.68
N LEU A 102 3.21 -8.27 -2.35
CA LEU A 102 3.07 -9.41 -3.27
C LEU A 102 3.76 -9.14 -4.59
N THR A 103 3.55 -7.95 -5.15
CA THR A 103 4.02 -7.57 -6.49
C THR A 103 5.54 -7.85 -6.66
N PRO A 104 6.44 -7.43 -5.75
CA PRO A 104 7.86 -7.82 -5.80
C PRO A 104 8.13 -9.32 -5.66
N TRP A 105 7.32 -10.06 -4.89
CA TRP A 105 7.52 -11.51 -4.68
C TRP A 105 7.24 -12.34 -5.94
N PHE A 106 6.39 -11.85 -6.84
CA PHE A 106 6.16 -12.43 -8.16
C PHE A 106 7.14 -11.93 -9.25
N GLY A 107 8.17 -11.18 -8.86
CA GLY A 107 9.21 -10.68 -9.77
C GLY A 107 8.82 -9.42 -10.54
N SER A 108 7.79 -8.69 -10.10
CA SER A 108 7.49 -7.36 -10.63
C SER A 108 8.45 -6.34 -10.01
N GLU A 109 9.24 -5.67 -10.85
CA GLU A 109 10.12 -4.59 -10.43
C GLU A 109 9.32 -3.28 -10.28
N PRO A 110 9.79 -2.31 -9.46
CA PRO A 110 9.16 -1.00 -9.35
C PRO A 110 9.10 -0.27 -10.69
N GLU A 111 7.95 0.33 -10.98
CA GLU A 111 7.74 1.12 -12.19
C GLU A 111 7.96 2.63 -11.95
N ARG A 112 8.03 3.40 -13.03
CA ARG A 112 8.22 4.86 -12.96
C ARG A 112 6.98 5.54 -12.38
N GLY A 113 7.19 6.56 -11.57
CA GLY A 113 6.14 7.31 -10.88
C GLY A 113 5.53 6.62 -9.67
N GLU A 114 5.84 5.35 -9.41
CA GLU A 114 5.36 4.64 -8.22
C GLU A 114 5.97 5.21 -6.93
N VAL A 115 5.20 5.21 -5.84
CA VAL A 115 5.73 5.50 -4.50
C VAL A 115 6.15 4.19 -3.86
N VAL A 116 7.43 4.06 -3.52
CA VAL A 116 8.03 2.82 -3.00
C VAL A 116 8.56 3.00 -1.59
N VAL A 117 8.43 1.95 -0.78
CA VAL A 117 9.11 1.82 0.51
C VAL A 117 10.33 0.91 0.33
N PHE A 118 11.49 1.32 0.83
CA PHE A 118 12.74 0.58 0.72
C PHE A 118 13.61 0.72 1.97
N HIS A 119 14.38 -0.31 2.28
CA HIS A 119 15.38 -0.26 3.35
C HIS A 119 16.55 0.65 2.94
N ASP A 120 17.04 1.45 3.88
CA ASP A 120 18.21 2.33 3.71
C ASP A 120 19.44 1.58 3.16
N PRO A 121 19.87 1.84 1.91
CA PRO A 121 20.89 1.03 1.24
C PRO A 121 22.33 1.37 1.63
N ASP A 122 22.60 2.61 2.06
CA ASP A 122 23.96 3.15 2.29
C ASP A 122 24.10 3.94 3.61
N GLY A 123 23.03 4.10 4.39
CA GLY A 123 23.03 4.87 5.63
C GLY A 123 22.55 6.32 5.46
N TRP A 124 21.56 6.55 4.62
CA TRP A 124 20.90 7.84 4.39
C TRP A 124 20.24 8.35 5.68
N LEU A 125 19.79 7.45 6.56
CA LEU A 125 19.17 7.76 7.86
C LEU A 125 20.15 7.58 9.03
N ARG A 126 21.47 7.77 8.85
CA ARG A 126 22.48 7.48 9.90
C ARG A 126 22.23 8.22 11.21
N ASP A 127 21.89 9.50 11.14
CA ASP A 127 21.76 10.40 12.30
C ASP A 127 20.31 10.51 12.82
N GLU A 128 19.35 9.87 12.16
CA GLU A 128 17.94 9.87 12.55
C GLU A 128 17.64 8.89 13.71
N PRO A 129 17.02 9.34 14.82
CA PRO A 129 16.73 8.51 15.96
C PRO A 129 15.53 7.58 15.71
N THR A 130 15.80 6.28 15.57
CA THR A 130 14.73 5.27 15.47
C THR A 130 13.98 5.11 16.81
N PRO A 131 12.64 5.22 16.84
CA PRO A 131 11.87 4.94 18.04
C PRO A 131 12.05 3.49 18.50
N LYS A 132 12.29 3.26 19.79
CA LYS A 132 12.37 1.92 20.37
C LYS A 132 11.01 1.51 20.94
N PRO A 133 10.20 0.68 20.25
CA PRO A 133 8.89 0.31 20.73
C PRO A 133 8.96 -0.61 21.96
N ASN A 134 8.02 -0.42 22.87
CA ASN A 134 7.83 -1.30 24.02
C ASN A 134 7.18 -2.65 23.61
N ALA A 135 7.11 -3.60 24.55
CA ALA A 135 6.56 -4.94 24.26
C ALA A 135 5.10 -4.93 23.78
N VAL A 136 4.28 -3.99 24.24
CA VAL A 136 2.88 -3.83 23.79
C VAL A 136 2.85 -3.32 22.36
N GLN A 137 3.66 -2.32 22.02
CA GLN A 137 3.78 -1.80 20.66
C GLN A 137 4.31 -2.87 19.70
N LYS A 138 5.35 -3.62 20.08
CA LYS A 138 5.83 -4.79 19.31
C LYS A 138 4.73 -5.82 19.08
N PHE A 139 3.91 -6.12 20.10
CA PHE A 139 2.76 -7.02 19.94
C PHE A 139 1.70 -6.43 19.00
N LEU A 140 1.35 -5.15 19.12
CA LEU A 140 0.39 -4.47 18.24
C LEU A 140 0.88 -4.43 16.79
N SER A 141 2.17 -4.20 16.54
CA SER A 141 2.78 -4.30 15.21
C SER A 141 2.81 -5.76 14.71
N PHE A 142 3.06 -6.72 15.60
CA PHE A 142 2.97 -8.15 15.29
C PHE A 142 1.54 -8.59 14.92
N VAL A 143 0.48 -8.04 15.54
CA VAL A 143 -0.91 -8.30 15.13
C VAL A 143 -1.42 -7.35 14.02
N GLY A 144 -0.61 -6.38 13.58
CA GLY A 144 -0.94 -5.46 12.48
C GLY A 144 -1.86 -4.29 12.87
N LEU A 145 -2.10 -4.09 14.17
CA LEU A 145 -2.89 -2.97 14.71
C LEU A 145 -2.07 -1.68 14.86
N MET A 146 -0.75 -1.76 14.73
CA MET A 146 0.18 -0.63 14.76
C MET A 146 1.21 -0.75 13.61
N PRO A 147 1.65 0.35 12.99
CA PRO A 147 2.75 0.31 12.02
C PRO A 147 4.04 -0.25 12.63
N SER A 148 4.94 -0.80 11.80
CA SER A 148 6.32 -1.05 12.23
C SER A 148 7.09 0.26 12.22
N ALA A 149 7.92 0.49 13.25
CA ALA A 149 8.77 1.69 13.39
C ALA A 149 10.23 1.34 13.74
N GLU A 150 10.61 0.05 13.67
CA GLU A 150 11.95 -0.43 14.05
C GLU A 150 12.94 -0.48 12.90
N GLU A 151 12.47 -0.39 11.65
CA GLU A 151 13.28 -0.52 10.44
C GLU A 151 13.56 0.87 9.84
N LYS A 152 14.79 1.07 9.33
CA LYS A 152 15.23 2.33 8.70
C LYS A 152 14.71 2.39 7.27
N ASP A 153 13.38 2.49 7.16
CA ASP A 153 12.67 2.46 5.90
C ASP A 153 12.42 3.87 5.38
N LEU A 154 12.76 4.07 4.11
CA LEU A 154 12.53 5.29 3.36
C LEU A 154 11.33 5.10 2.44
N ILE A 155 10.58 6.18 2.22
CA ILE A 155 9.51 6.24 1.22
C ILE A 155 9.78 7.40 0.26
N LYS A 156 9.84 7.09 -1.04
CA LYS A 156 10.17 8.04 -2.11
C LYS A 156 9.41 7.66 -3.38
N ARG A 157 9.37 8.55 -4.37
CA ARG A 157 8.86 8.26 -5.71
C ARG A 157 9.97 7.73 -6.61
N THR A 158 9.73 6.61 -7.28
CA THR A 158 10.58 6.10 -8.37
C THR A 158 10.48 7.05 -9.55
N ILE A 159 11.59 7.70 -9.93
CA ILE A 159 11.62 8.63 -11.06
C ILE A 159 12.14 7.93 -12.32
N ALA A 160 13.12 7.04 -12.17
CA ALA A 160 13.71 6.30 -13.28
C ALA A 160 14.09 4.88 -12.83
N VAL A 161 13.99 3.93 -13.75
CA VAL A 161 14.23 2.49 -13.52
C VAL A 161 15.40 1.99 -14.35
N ALA A 162 15.82 0.74 -14.13
CA ALA A 162 16.91 0.09 -14.88
C ALA A 162 16.86 0.39 -16.39
N GLY A 163 18.00 0.82 -16.94
CA GLY A 163 18.11 1.18 -18.36
C GLY A 163 17.64 2.59 -18.73
N ASP A 164 17.06 3.39 -17.81
CA ASP A 164 16.78 4.80 -18.08
C ASP A 164 18.03 5.68 -18.01
N THR A 165 18.01 6.81 -18.72
CA THR A 165 18.90 7.95 -18.46
C THR A 165 18.10 9.04 -17.76
N VAL A 166 18.53 9.48 -16.57
CA VAL A 166 17.90 10.56 -15.81
C VAL A 166 18.86 11.76 -15.66
N GLU A 167 18.35 12.98 -15.86
CA GLU A 167 19.09 14.23 -15.65
C GLU A 167 18.16 15.34 -15.12
N CYS A 168 18.72 16.34 -14.45
CA CYS A 168 18.02 17.58 -14.15
C CYS A 168 19.00 18.75 -14.06
N LYS A 169 18.69 19.84 -14.76
CA LYS A 169 19.52 21.05 -14.82
C LYS A 169 18.83 22.17 -14.05
N LYS A 170 19.61 22.99 -13.36
CA LYS A 170 19.12 24.17 -12.64
C LYS A 170 18.26 25.06 -13.55
N GLY A 171 17.08 25.45 -13.06
CA GLY A 171 16.04 26.18 -13.78
C GLY A 171 15.20 25.32 -14.72
N GLY A 172 15.34 23.99 -14.69
CA GLY A 172 14.67 23.07 -15.61
C GLY A 172 13.97 21.89 -14.91
N PRO A 173 13.12 21.16 -15.65
CA PRO A 173 12.45 19.96 -15.15
C PRO A 173 13.41 18.78 -15.06
N VAL A 174 13.05 17.78 -14.25
CA VAL A 174 13.64 16.44 -14.37
C VAL A 174 13.35 15.89 -15.76
N ARG A 175 14.34 15.19 -16.34
CA ARG A 175 14.21 14.48 -17.60
C ARG A 175 14.51 13.00 -17.45
N VAL A 176 13.66 12.17 -18.04
CA VAL A 176 13.84 10.71 -18.17
C VAL A 176 13.89 10.38 -19.65
N ASN A 177 14.96 9.72 -20.11
CA ASN A 177 15.22 9.41 -21.52
C ASN A 177 15.10 10.65 -22.43
N GLY A 178 15.52 11.81 -21.92
CA GLY A 178 15.48 13.12 -22.59
C GLY A 178 14.11 13.81 -22.58
N LYS A 179 13.03 13.13 -22.17
CA LYS A 179 11.68 13.69 -22.02
C LYS A 179 11.57 14.45 -20.70
N ALA A 180 11.06 15.68 -20.74
CA ALA A 180 10.77 16.44 -19.52
C ALA A 180 9.55 15.84 -18.81
N LEU A 181 9.64 15.71 -17.49
CA LEU A 181 8.49 15.39 -16.67
C LEU A 181 7.73 16.69 -16.35
N ASP A 182 6.41 16.66 -16.55
CA ASP A 182 5.48 17.49 -15.77
C ASP A 182 5.31 16.86 -14.38
N GLU A 183 5.45 17.63 -13.31
CA GLU A 183 5.57 17.11 -11.94
C GLU A 183 4.63 17.84 -10.94
N PRO A 184 3.30 17.81 -11.15
CA PRO A 184 2.32 18.56 -10.34
C PRO A 184 2.21 18.06 -8.88
N TYR A 185 2.86 16.94 -8.55
CA TYR A 185 2.94 16.37 -7.22
C TYR A 185 4.06 16.99 -6.36
N ILE A 186 4.98 17.77 -6.94
CA ILE A 186 6.01 18.48 -6.15
C ILE A 186 5.33 19.45 -5.18
N PHE A 187 5.92 19.61 -3.99
CA PHE A 187 5.45 20.58 -2.99
C PHE A 187 5.41 22.02 -3.54
N GLU A 188 4.46 22.85 -3.08
CA GLU A 188 4.27 24.19 -3.64
C GLU A 188 5.49 25.11 -3.41
N GLY A 189 5.85 25.90 -4.43
CA GLY A 189 7.00 26.82 -4.39
C GLY A 189 8.37 26.16 -4.63
N ASN A 190 8.44 24.84 -4.68
CA ASN A 190 9.67 24.10 -4.93
C ASN A 190 9.96 23.92 -6.42
N SER A 191 11.26 23.95 -6.78
CA SER A 191 11.72 23.58 -8.12
C SER A 191 12.18 22.13 -8.17
N ALA A 192 12.28 21.58 -9.38
CA ALA A 192 12.55 20.15 -9.58
C ALA A 192 13.93 19.70 -9.09
N CYS A 193 14.95 20.58 -9.14
CA CYS A 193 16.33 20.28 -8.73
C CYS A 193 17.28 21.51 -8.58
N ASP A 194 16.81 22.75 -8.34
CA ASP A 194 17.75 23.92 -8.32
C ASP A 194 18.72 23.94 -7.13
N ASP A 195 18.32 23.24 -6.08
CA ASP A 195 19.06 22.88 -4.88
C ASP A 195 20.21 21.91 -5.19
N MET A 196 19.91 20.87 -5.98
CA MET A 196 20.81 19.77 -6.28
C MET A 196 20.62 19.25 -7.73
N PRO A 197 21.16 19.97 -8.74
CA PRO A 197 21.15 19.52 -10.14
C PRO A 197 21.99 18.25 -10.31
N PHE A 198 21.62 17.38 -11.24
CA PHE A 198 22.21 16.04 -11.33
C PHE A 198 22.19 15.45 -12.75
N GLY A 199 23.01 14.42 -12.97
CA GLY A 199 23.08 13.67 -14.21
C GLY A 199 23.82 14.39 -15.36
N PRO A 200 23.73 13.84 -16.59
CA PRO A 200 22.98 12.63 -16.94
C PRO A 200 23.57 11.35 -16.35
N PHE A 201 22.71 10.54 -15.73
CA PHE A 201 23.05 9.26 -15.15
C PHE A 201 22.25 8.14 -15.81
N LYS A 202 22.93 7.05 -16.19
CA LYS A 202 22.30 5.81 -16.66
C LYS A 202 21.99 4.94 -15.44
N VAL A 203 20.73 4.59 -15.22
CA VAL A 203 20.31 3.72 -14.12
C VAL A 203 20.78 2.28 -14.41
N PRO A 204 21.60 1.66 -13.54
CA PRO A 204 22.06 0.29 -13.72
C PRO A 204 20.94 -0.75 -13.60
N ASP A 205 21.15 -1.93 -14.17
CA ASP A 205 20.26 -3.08 -14.02
C ASP A 205 20.04 -3.44 -12.55
N GLY A 206 18.80 -3.80 -12.18
CA GLY A 206 18.42 -4.11 -10.81
C GLY A 206 18.47 -2.92 -9.84
N LYS A 207 18.47 -1.68 -10.33
CA LYS A 207 18.39 -0.46 -9.51
C LYS A 207 17.35 0.53 -10.03
N ILE A 208 16.98 1.47 -9.16
CA ILE A 208 16.09 2.60 -9.43
C ILE A 208 16.72 3.92 -8.94
N TRP A 209 16.26 5.04 -9.50
CA TRP A 209 16.54 6.40 -9.02
C TRP A 209 15.27 6.97 -8.39
N VAL A 210 15.35 7.41 -7.14
CA VAL A 210 14.19 7.84 -6.35
C VAL A 210 14.35 9.27 -5.84
N MET A 211 13.25 10.01 -5.80
CA MET A 211 13.23 11.39 -5.30
C MET A 211 12.02 11.62 -4.38
N GLY A 212 12.16 12.54 -3.44
CA GLY A 212 11.04 13.02 -2.64
C GLY A 212 10.16 13.98 -3.44
N ASP A 213 8.87 14.02 -3.12
CA ASP A 213 7.95 15.00 -3.70
C ASP A 213 8.14 16.39 -3.06
N HIS A 214 8.56 16.45 -1.79
CA HIS A 214 9.09 17.69 -1.20
C HIS A 214 10.58 17.81 -1.52
N ARG A 215 10.89 18.23 -2.76
CA ARG A 215 12.25 18.24 -3.34
C ARG A 215 13.32 18.86 -2.42
N GLN A 216 13.09 20.07 -1.92
CA GLN A 216 14.06 20.83 -1.12
C GLN A 216 14.16 20.34 0.34
N ASP A 217 13.29 19.41 0.78
CA ASP A 217 13.28 18.79 2.12
C ASP A 217 13.42 17.25 2.01
N SER A 218 14.21 16.79 1.04
CA SER A 218 14.37 15.36 0.75
C SER A 218 15.82 14.97 0.48
N SER A 219 16.45 14.36 1.48
CA SER A 219 17.63 13.51 1.22
C SER A 219 17.18 12.27 0.45
N ASP A 220 17.53 12.22 -0.83
CA ASP A 220 17.19 11.17 -1.79
C ASP A 220 18.35 10.96 -2.78
N SER A 221 18.13 10.22 -3.87
CA SER A 221 19.19 9.81 -4.79
C SER A 221 20.11 10.96 -5.25
N ARG A 222 19.60 12.19 -5.35
CA ARG A 222 20.37 13.39 -5.70
C ARG A 222 21.54 13.66 -4.74
N TYR A 223 21.29 13.51 -3.44
CA TYR A 223 22.24 13.82 -2.37
C TYR A 223 23.23 12.68 -2.10
N HIS A 224 22.88 11.45 -2.47
CA HIS A 224 23.65 10.23 -2.20
C HIS A 224 24.55 9.76 -3.36
N THR A 225 24.82 10.64 -4.34
CA THR A 225 25.65 10.33 -5.52
C THR A 225 27.12 10.01 -5.20
N SER A 226 27.61 10.38 -4.02
CA SER A 226 28.93 10.00 -3.50
C SER A 226 29.04 8.53 -3.12
N ASP A 227 27.93 7.89 -2.77
CA ASP A 227 27.92 6.69 -1.91
C ASP A 227 28.26 5.42 -2.72
N VAL A 228 28.24 4.24 -2.08
CA VAL A 228 28.61 2.98 -2.76
C VAL A 228 27.67 2.72 -3.95
N ASN A 229 26.37 2.99 -3.78
CA ASN A 229 25.40 2.82 -4.87
C ASN A 229 25.23 4.05 -5.78
N LYS A 230 25.98 5.14 -5.58
CA LYS A 230 25.91 6.38 -6.40
C LYS A 230 24.49 6.97 -6.49
N GLY A 231 23.78 6.98 -5.37
CA GLY A 231 22.41 7.48 -5.25
C GLY A 231 21.34 6.49 -5.71
N PHE A 232 21.69 5.46 -6.50
CA PHE A 232 20.73 4.46 -6.94
C PHE A 232 20.31 3.52 -5.80
N VAL A 233 19.03 3.19 -5.71
CA VAL A 233 18.51 2.19 -4.75
C VAL A 233 18.46 0.83 -5.44
N PRO A 234 19.07 -0.24 -4.88
CA PRO A 234 18.91 -1.59 -5.40
C PRO A 234 17.45 -2.06 -5.27
N VAL A 235 16.88 -2.65 -6.33
CA VAL A 235 15.51 -3.20 -6.31
C VAL A 235 15.35 -4.26 -5.21
N SER A 236 16.41 -4.99 -4.87
CA SER A 236 16.43 -5.96 -3.76
C SER A 236 16.25 -5.35 -2.36
N GLN A 237 16.33 -4.02 -2.20
CA GLN A 237 16.02 -3.32 -0.95
C GLN A 237 14.60 -2.76 -0.90
N VAL A 238 13.83 -2.87 -2.00
CA VAL A 238 12.46 -2.37 -2.07
C VAL A 238 11.53 -3.35 -1.35
N VAL A 239 10.86 -2.85 -0.31
CA VAL A 239 9.91 -3.58 0.52
C VAL A 239 8.57 -3.76 -0.19
N GLY A 240 8.18 -2.76 -1.00
CA GLY A 240 6.97 -2.80 -1.82
C GLY A 240 6.47 -1.42 -2.25
N ARG A 241 5.37 -1.41 -3.00
CA ARG A 241 4.70 -0.20 -3.50
C ARG A 241 3.65 0.30 -2.52
N ALA A 242 3.72 1.56 -2.12
CA ALA A 242 2.65 2.23 -1.39
C ALA A 242 1.48 2.51 -2.36
N VAL A 243 0.30 1.93 -2.08
CA VAL A 243 -0.86 1.99 -2.98
C VAL A 243 -2.02 2.82 -2.45
N VAL A 244 -2.16 2.96 -1.13
CA VAL A 244 -3.31 3.62 -0.48
C VAL A 244 -2.85 4.36 0.78
N ILE A 245 -3.26 5.61 0.95
CA ILE A 245 -3.29 6.28 2.26
C ILE A 245 -4.52 5.75 2.99
N ALA A 246 -4.36 4.95 4.04
CA ALA A 246 -5.46 4.32 4.79
C ALA A 246 -5.86 5.07 6.07
N TRP A 247 -5.02 5.99 6.55
CA TRP A 247 -5.30 6.84 7.71
C TRP A 247 -4.54 8.16 7.57
N PRO A 248 -5.09 9.31 8.02
CA PRO A 248 -6.41 9.47 8.65
C PRO A 248 -7.56 9.32 7.65
N VAL A 249 -8.76 8.96 8.14
CA VAL A 249 -9.92 8.61 7.28
C VAL A 249 -10.37 9.75 6.35
N ASN A 250 -10.15 11.01 6.74
CA ASN A 250 -10.42 12.19 5.93
C ASN A 250 -9.37 12.44 4.83
N ARG A 251 -8.30 11.64 4.78
CA ARG A 251 -7.28 11.64 3.73
C ARG A 251 -7.15 10.27 3.04
N TRP A 252 -8.18 9.44 3.12
CA TRP A 252 -8.21 8.17 2.39
C TRP A 252 -8.09 8.42 0.88
N SER A 253 -7.05 7.88 0.25
CA SER A 253 -6.75 8.12 -1.16
C SER A 253 -5.93 6.97 -1.75
N VAL A 254 -6.06 6.75 -3.06
CA VAL A 254 -5.21 5.83 -3.83
C VAL A 254 -4.00 6.61 -4.36
N LEU A 255 -2.81 6.02 -4.23
CA LEU A 255 -1.57 6.59 -4.74
C LEU A 255 -1.40 6.15 -6.21
N SER A 256 -1.80 7.01 -7.14
CA SER A 256 -1.67 6.78 -8.58
C SER A 256 -0.28 7.15 -9.10
N VAL A 257 0.13 6.48 -10.18
CA VAL A 257 1.24 6.93 -11.03
C VAL A 257 0.79 8.18 -11.81
N PRO A 258 1.58 9.25 -11.87
CA PRO A 258 1.25 10.43 -12.67
C PRO A 258 1.49 10.20 -14.18
N ASP A 259 0.55 10.63 -15.02
CA ASP A 259 0.53 10.46 -16.50
C ASP A 259 1.82 10.90 -17.22
N THR A 260 2.61 11.76 -16.58
CA THR A 260 3.94 12.20 -17.02
C THR A 260 4.91 11.05 -17.32
N PHE A 261 4.72 9.89 -16.67
CA PHE A 261 5.56 8.71 -16.86
C PHE A 261 5.12 7.82 -18.03
N ASP A 262 3.88 7.97 -18.51
CA ASP A 262 3.32 7.25 -19.67
C ASP A 262 3.67 7.91 -21.02
N GLN A 263 4.45 9.01 -21.00
CA GLN A 263 4.82 9.76 -22.19
C GLN A 263 5.53 8.88 -23.26
N PRO A 264 5.12 8.96 -24.54
CA PRO A 264 5.76 8.23 -25.63
C PRO A 264 7.27 8.49 -25.72
N GLY A 265 8.05 7.42 -25.55
CA GLY A 265 9.51 7.44 -25.56
C GLY A 265 10.17 7.37 -24.19
N ILE A 266 9.44 7.48 -23.08
CA ILE A 266 9.96 7.14 -21.75
C ILE A 266 10.08 5.61 -21.62
N SER A 267 8.98 4.89 -21.84
CA SER A 267 8.91 3.43 -21.64
C SER A 267 9.59 2.58 -22.72
N ALA A 268 10.14 3.19 -23.77
CA ALA A 268 10.63 2.50 -24.97
C ALA A 268 11.86 1.58 -24.75
N ALA A 269 12.55 1.71 -23.60
CA ALA A 269 13.77 0.95 -23.30
C ALA A 269 13.52 -0.49 -22.80
N ALA A 270 12.33 -0.81 -22.25
CA ALA A 270 12.04 -2.12 -21.66
C ALA A 270 11.67 -3.21 -22.70
N GLY A 271 11.48 -2.85 -23.97
CA GLY A 271 10.91 -3.72 -25.01
C GLY A 271 11.86 -4.68 -25.73
N ALA A 272 13.07 -4.92 -25.21
CA ALA A 272 14.13 -5.66 -25.90
C ALA A 272 14.60 -6.93 -25.15
N ALA A 273 13.67 -7.75 -24.67
CA ALA A 273 13.99 -9.12 -24.23
C ALA A 273 14.46 -9.95 -25.45
N PRO A 274 15.68 -10.52 -25.47
CA PRO A 274 16.17 -11.36 -26.56
C PRO A 274 15.57 -12.78 -26.44
N GLY A 275 14.25 -12.90 -26.60
CA GLY A 275 13.47 -14.04 -26.10
C GLY A 275 12.62 -14.84 -27.10
N VAL A 276 12.29 -14.33 -28.29
CA VAL A 276 11.37 -15.05 -29.23
C VAL A 276 11.77 -14.90 -30.71
N LEU A 277 12.84 -15.58 -31.14
CA LEU A 277 13.16 -15.79 -32.57
C LEU A 277 13.46 -17.25 -32.94
N GLY A 278 13.16 -18.21 -32.04
CA GLY A 278 13.64 -19.60 -32.15
C GLY A 278 12.65 -20.70 -32.57
N VAL A 279 11.34 -20.46 -32.63
CA VAL A 279 10.34 -21.56 -32.80
C VAL A 279 9.85 -21.74 -34.26
N ALA A 280 10.15 -20.80 -35.16
CA ALA A 280 9.69 -20.88 -36.56
C ALA A 280 10.31 -22.02 -37.41
N GLY A 281 11.38 -22.67 -36.93
CA GLY A 281 12.16 -23.65 -37.71
C GLY A 281 11.65 -25.10 -37.74
N ALA A 282 10.78 -25.51 -36.80
CA ALA A 282 10.53 -26.94 -36.55
C ALA A 282 9.32 -27.56 -37.30
N LEU A 283 8.45 -26.75 -37.92
CA LEU A 283 7.17 -27.23 -38.46
C LEU A 283 7.12 -27.82 -39.90
N PRO A 284 8.13 -27.71 -40.81
CA PRO A 284 7.98 -28.29 -42.16
C PRO A 284 8.28 -29.80 -42.24
N PHE A 285 8.96 -30.40 -41.26
CA PHE A 285 9.44 -31.79 -41.37
C PHE A 285 8.43 -32.87 -40.95
N VAL A 286 7.50 -32.59 -40.04
CA VAL A 286 6.56 -33.60 -39.52
C VAL A 286 5.45 -33.94 -40.53
N ILE A 287 5.00 -32.97 -41.34
CA ILE A 287 3.94 -33.18 -42.34
C ILE A 287 4.44 -33.99 -43.55
N ARG A 288 5.73 -33.86 -43.92
CA ARG A 288 6.30 -34.54 -45.10
C ARG A 288 6.46 -36.06 -44.94
N ARG A 289 6.51 -36.58 -43.70
CA ARG A 289 6.57 -38.05 -43.45
C ARG A 289 5.21 -38.74 -43.54
N ARG A 290 4.10 -38.02 -43.36
CA ARG A 290 2.73 -38.61 -43.38
C ARG A 290 2.12 -38.78 -44.78
N ARG A 291 2.71 -38.16 -45.82
CA ARG A 291 2.28 -38.27 -47.23
C ARG A 291 3.03 -39.34 -48.06
N ARG A 292 3.88 -40.18 -47.46
CA ARG A 292 4.60 -41.26 -48.15
C ARG A 292 4.16 -42.68 -47.79
N LEU A 293 3.07 -42.84 -47.04
CA LEU A 293 2.55 -44.17 -46.61
C LEU A 293 1.13 -44.48 -47.11
N THR A 294 0.54 -43.66 -47.98
CA THR A 294 -0.82 -43.84 -48.53
C THR A 294 -0.91 -43.89 -50.05
N SER A 295 0.23 -43.90 -50.77
CA SER A 295 0.28 -44.00 -52.24
C SER A 295 0.93 -45.30 -52.74
N GLY A 296 0.87 -46.37 -51.93
CA GLY A 296 1.54 -47.65 -52.20
C GLY A 296 0.60 -48.85 -52.30
N ARG A 297 -0.70 -48.67 -52.60
CA ARG A 297 -1.64 -49.79 -52.72
C ARG A 297 -2.82 -49.54 -53.68
N THR A 298 -2.51 -49.28 -54.95
CA THR A 298 -3.45 -49.37 -56.09
C THR A 298 -2.70 -49.40 -57.44
N ALA A 299 -2.03 -50.52 -57.73
CA ALA A 299 -1.68 -51.00 -59.09
C ALA A 299 -0.90 -52.32 -58.99
N GLY A 300 -1.27 -53.34 -59.77
CA GLY A 300 -0.54 -54.61 -59.91
C GLY A 300 -0.79 -55.62 -58.80
#